data_AF-A0A8J4GED8-F1
#
_entry.id   AF-A0A8J4GED8-F1
#
_cell.length_a   1.000
_cell.length_b   1.000
_cell.length_c   1.000
_cell.angle_alpha   90.00
_cell.angle_beta   90.00
_cell.angle_gamma   90.00
#
_symmetry.space_group_name_H-M   'P 1'
#
loop_
_entity.id
_entity.type
_entity.pdbx_description
1 polymer ?
#
loop_
_entity_poly.entity_id
_entity_poly.type
_entity_poly.pdbx_seq_one_letter_code
_entity_poly.pdbx_strand_id
1 'polypeptide(L)'
;PKSSGAELLPFETPQSANSDDIRSHVPPFWKHSYPPRLVLVSDLDHTMVQNEDHTHHRLLTFNAIWQIHNSLGQDLLVFSTGRSPNLYRQLWEEAPLLTPAVLICSVGTEIFYLVPEQTGTTGGRYKYE
;
A
#
# COMPACT_ATOMS: atom_id res chain seq x y z
N PRO A 1 -18.16 39.16 11.07
CA PRO A 1 -18.65 37.77 10.92
C PRO A 1 -18.86 37.44 9.45
N LYS A 2 -17.84 36.84 8.80
CA LYS A 2 -17.93 36.34 7.43
C LYS A 2 -17.74 34.83 7.47
N SER A 3 -18.79 34.13 7.08
CA SER A 3 -18.84 32.69 6.83
C SER A 3 -17.95 32.35 5.62
N SER A 4 -16.96 31.49 5.82
CA SER A 4 -16.16 30.89 4.74
C SER A 4 -16.64 29.47 4.54
N GLY A 5 -17.53 29.27 3.57
CA GLY A 5 -17.87 27.94 3.07
C GLY A 5 -16.69 27.39 2.27
N ALA A 6 -16.24 26.18 2.61
CA ALA A 6 -15.32 25.43 1.77
C ALA A 6 -16.14 24.81 0.63
N GLU A 7 -15.97 25.35 -0.57
CA GLU A 7 -16.53 24.80 -1.80
C GLU A 7 -15.73 23.56 -2.19
N LEU A 8 -16.40 22.41 -2.23
CA LEU A 8 -15.83 21.16 -2.75
C LEU A 8 -15.66 21.35 -4.25
N LEU A 9 -14.42 21.23 -4.74
CA LEU A 9 -14.16 21.25 -6.18
C LEU A 9 -14.89 20.05 -6.83
N PRO A 10 -15.58 20.25 -7.97
CA PRO A 10 -16.27 19.17 -8.65
C PRO A 10 -15.28 18.11 -9.12
N PHE A 11 -15.68 16.85 -9.01
CA PHE A 11 -15.01 15.71 -9.61
C PHE A 11 -14.98 15.94 -11.13
N GLU A 12 -13.82 16.31 -11.68
CA GLU A 12 -13.66 16.36 -13.13
C GLU A 12 -13.75 14.93 -13.67
N THR A 13 -14.83 14.63 -14.39
CA THR A 13 -14.90 13.43 -15.23
C THR A 13 -13.72 13.47 -16.21
N PRO A 14 -12.84 12.46 -16.23
CA PRO A 14 -11.73 12.44 -17.18
C PRO A 14 -12.27 12.49 -18.60
N GLN A 15 -12.01 13.59 -19.30
CA GLN A 15 -12.23 13.69 -20.74
C GLN A 15 -11.32 12.67 -21.43
N SER A 16 -11.95 11.69 -22.10
CA SER A 16 -11.39 10.65 -22.97
C SER A 16 -9.86 10.54 -22.93
N ALA A 17 -9.32 9.85 -21.92
CA ALA A 17 -7.90 9.54 -21.84
C ALA A 17 -7.51 8.70 -23.07
N ASN A 18 -6.50 9.19 -23.81
CA ASN A 18 -5.88 8.49 -24.92
C ASN A 18 -5.38 7.12 -24.43
N SER A 19 -5.49 6.06 -25.23
CA SER A 19 -5.15 4.69 -24.77
C SER A 19 -3.69 4.53 -24.31
N ASP A 20 -2.80 5.42 -24.75
CA ASP A 20 -1.39 5.47 -24.35
C ASP A 20 -1.17 6.13 -22.98
N ASP A 21 -2.10 6.97 -22.51
CA ASP A 21 -2.00 7.70 -21.25
C ASP A 21 -2.48 6.87 -20.05
N ILE A 22 -3.33 5.87 -20.28
CA ILE A 22 -3.76 4.95 -19.21
C ILE A 22 -2.54 4.16 -18.69
N ARG A 23 -1.53 3.93 -19.54
CA ARG A 23 -0.30 3.21 -19.17
C ARG A 23 0.68 4.01 -18.32
N SER A 24 0.53 5.34 -18.27
CA SER A 24 1.40 6.20 -17.48
C SER A 24 1.06 6.13 -15.98
N HIS A 25 -0.20 5.84 -15.65
CA HIS A 25 -0.73 5.76 -14.29
C HIS A 25 -0.93 4.35 -13.76
N VAL A 26 -0.55 3.29 -14.49
CA VAL A 26 -0.64 1.93 -13.95
C VAL A 26 0.46 1.71 -12.93
N PRO A 27 0.12 1.31 -11.70
CA PRO A 27 1.13 1.02 -10.70
C PRO A 27 2.09 -0.06 -11.20
N PRO A 28 3.38 0.01 -10.82
CA PRO A 28 4.46 -0.71 -11.49
C PRO A 28 4.30 -2.23 -11.50
N PHE A 29 3.50 -2.82 -10.61
CA PHE A 29 3.22 -4.25 -10.65
C PHE A 29 2.30 -4.66 -11.83
N TRP A 30 1.49 -3.76 -12.39
CA TRP A 30 0.77 -4.00 -13.65
C TRP A 30 1.63 -3.76 -14.91
N LYS A 31 2.86 -3.25 -14.75
CA LYS A 31 3.83 -3.16 -15.86
C LYS A 31 4.50 -4.51 -16.14
N HIS A 32 4.27 -5.53 -15.31
CA HIS A 32 4.67 -6.89 -15.61
C HIS A 32 3.81 -7.44 -16.76
N SER A 33 4.47 -8.00 -17.77
CA SER A 33 3.79 -8.63 -18.92
C SER A 33 2.97 -9.87 -18.56
N TYR A 34 3.00 -10.30 -17.30
CA TYR A 34 2.36 -11.52 -16.79
C TYR A 34 1.70 -11.23 -15.43
N PRO A 35 0.57 -11.90 -15.11
CA PRO A 35 -0.05 -11.79 -13.80
C PRO A 35 0.90 -12.29 -12.71
N PRO A 36 0.77 -11.81 -11.46
CA PRO A 36 1.59 -12.29 -10.35
C PRO A 36 1.41 -13.79 -10.15
N ARG A 37 2.49 -14.49 -9.80
CA ARG A 37 2.47 -15.94 -9.61
C ARG A 37 1.81 -16.32 -8.30
N LEU A 38 2.05 -15.51 -7.27
CA LEU A 38 1.43 -15.62 -5.95
C LEU A 38 0.93 -14.25 -5.49
N VAL A 39 -0.23 -14.23 -4.85
CA VAL A 39 -0.72 -13.08 -4.08
C VAL A 39 -0.90 -13.55 -2.64
N LEU A 40 -0.05 -13.04 -1.74
CA LEU A 40 -0.15 -13.30 -0.31
C LEU A 40 -0.97 -12.18 0.34
N VAL A 41 -2.21 -12.48 0.69
CA VAL A 41 -3.08 -11.57 1.44
C VAL A 41 -3.04 -11.95 2.91
N SER A 42 -2.60 -11.02 3.76
CA SER A 42 -2.48 -11.25 5.20
C SER A 42 -3.23 -10.21 6.00
N ASP A 43 -3.89 -10.67 7.07
CA ASP A 43 -4.34 -9.77 8.12
C ASP A 43 -3.14 -9.21 8.92
N LEU A 44 -3.34 -8.12 9.67
CA LEU A 44 -2.31 -7.50 10.49
C LEU A 44 -2.48 -7.84 11.98
N ASP A 45 -3.56 -7.38 12.59
CA ASP A 45 -3.78 -7.45 14.03
C ASP A 45 -3.93 -8.90 14.49
N HIS A 46 -3.14 -9.32 15.48
CA HIS A 46 -3.11 -10.69 15.99
C HIS A 46 -2.75 -11.77 14.95
N THR A 47 -2.29 -11.37 13.75
CA THR A 47 -1.81 -12.26 12.70
C THR A 47 -0.33 -12.00 12.40
N MET A 48 -0.01 -10.82 11.85
CA MET A 48 1.35 -10.41 11.53
C MET A 48 1.98 -9.59 12.65
N VAL A 49 1.18 -8.74 13.29
CA VAL A 49 1.59 -7.92 14.43
C VAL A 49 0.91 -8.46 15.68
N GLN A 50 1.72 -8.89 16.64
CA GLN A 50 1.25 -9.56 17.84
C GLN A 50 1.55 -8.67 19.05
N ASN A 51 0.52 -8.28 19.79
CA ASN A 51 0.64 -7.33 20.90
C ASN A 51 1.57 -7.82 22.01
N GLU A 52 1.69 -9.14 22.17
CA GLU A 52 2.53 -9.78 23.19
C GLU A 52 3.99 -9.99 22.73
N ASP A 53 4.31 -9.75 21.43
CA ASP A 53 5.67 -9.83 20.90
C ASP A 53 6.26 -8.42 20.68
N HIS A 54 6.68 -7.79 21.78
CA HIS A 54 7.33 -6.48 21.73
C HIS A 54 8.64 -6.45 20.92
N THR A 55 9.22 -7.62 20.63
CA THR A 55 10.46 -7.73 19.85
C THR A 55 10.19 -7.85 18.34
N HIS A 56 8.95 -8.12 17.95
CA HIS A 56 8.56 -8.40 16.57
C HIS A 56 9.36 -9.52 15.89
N HIS A 57 9.89 -10.50 16.66
CA HIS A 57 10.80 -11.52 16.13
C HIS A 57 10.17 -12.31 14.98
N ARG A 58 8.89 -12.69 15.11
CA ARG A 58 8.19 -13.45 14.07
C ARG A 58 7.97 -12.60 12.81
N LEU A 59 7.59 -11.34 12.98
CA LEU A 59 7.41 -10.39 11.88
C LEU A 59 8.73 -10.15 11.14
N LEU A 60 9.83 -9.94 11.86
CA LEU A 60 11.17 -9.77 11.27
C LEU A 60 11.63 -11.03 10.52
N THR A 61 11.33 -12.22 11.06
CA THR A 61 11.62 -13.50 10.40
C THR A 61 10.83 -13.62 9.10
N PHE A 62 9.53 -13.29 9.13
CA PHE A 62 8.70 -13.24 7.93
C PHE A 62 9.28 -12.25 6.90
N ASN A 63 9.65 -11.05 7.32
CA ASN A 63 10.19 -10.03 6.43
C ASN A 63 11.42 -10.53 5.67
N ALA A 64 12.35 -11.18 6.37
CA ALA A 64 13.55 -11.73 5.76
C ALA A 64 13.22 -12.83 4.74
N ILE A 65 12.33 -13.77 5.09
CA ILE A 65 11.92 -14.86 4.20
C ILE A 65 11.19 -14.31 2.97
N TRP A 66 10.28 -13.35 3.15
CA TRP A 66 9.52 -12.75 2.05
C TRP A 66 10.44 -12.00 1.09
N GLN A 67 11.40 -11.22 1.59
CA GLN A 67 12.35 -10.50 0.73
C GLN A 67 13.22 -11.45 -0.11
N ILE A 68 13.62 -12.60 0.45
CA ILE A 68 14.38 -13.62 -0.29
C ILE A 68 13.48 -14.27 -1.35
N HIS A 69 12.27 -14.70 -0.96
CA HIS A 69 11.30 -15.35 -1.85
C HIS A 69 10.93 -14.45 -3.03
N ASN A 70 10.56 -13.20 -2.75
CA ASN A 70 10.07 -12.25 -3.75
C ASN A 70 11.19 -11.34 -4.30
N SER A 71 12.44 -11.83 -4.33
CA SER A 71 13.59 -11.07 -4.83
C SER A 71 13.47 -10.68 -6.32
N LEU A 72 12.69 -11.43 -7.09
CA LEU A 72 12.38 -11.15 -8.50
C LEU A 72 11.13 -10.28 -8.70
N GLY A 73 10.41 -9.92 -7.63
CA GLY A 73 9.22 -9.06 -7.69
C GLY A 73 8.02 -9.66 -8.44
N GLN A 74 7.94 -10.98 -8.54
CA GLN A 74 6.87 -11.69 -9.28
C GLN A 74 5.62 -11.97 -8.45
N ASP A 75 5.71 -11.78 -7.12
CA ASP A 75 4.64 -12.04 -6.17
C ASP A 75 4.19 -10.75 -5.50
N LEU A 76 2.92 -10.71 -5.08
CA LEU A 76 2.34 -9.54 -4.42
C LEU A 76 2.12 -9.82 -2.94
N LEU A 77 2.61 -8.90 -2.10
CA LEU A 77 2.24 -8.81 -0.70
C LEU A 77 1.04 -7.87 -0.58
N VAL A 78 -0.02 -8.32 0.07
CA VAL A 78 -1.22 -7.53 0.34
C VAL A 78 -1.50 -7.57 1.82
N PHE A 79 -1.64 -6.40 2.43
CA PHE A 79 -2.15 -6.31 3.79
C PHE A 79 -3.64 -6.00 3.75
N SER A 80 -4.40 -6.69 4.58
CA SER A 80 -5.82 -6.44 4.81
C SER A 80 -6.03 -6.20 6.30
N THR A 81 -6.78 -5.18 6.69
CA THR A 81 -7.02 -4.90 8.11
C THR A 81 -8.36 -4.20 8.32
N GLY A 82 -8.95 -4.42 9.49
CA GLY A 82 -10.09 -3.64 9.95
C GLY A 82 -9.75 -2.20 10.34
N ARG A 83 -8.46 -1.86 10.48
CA ARG A 83 -8.01 -0.49 10.81
C ARG A 83 -8.37 0.49 9.70
N SER A 84 -8.69 1.72 10.10
CA SER A 84 -8.76 2.85 9.17
C SER A 84 -7.36 3.21 8.65
N PRO A 85 -7.24 3.94 7.54
CA PRO A 85 -5.93 4.32 6.97
C PRO A 85 -5.03 5.07 7.96
N ASN A 86 -5.63 5.90 8.82
CA ASN A 86 -4.88 6.63 9.84
C ASN A 86 -4.36 5.71 10.96
N LEU A 87 -5.16 4.73 11.40
CA LEU A 87 -4.74 3.75 12.41
C LEU A 87 -3.72 2.74 11.85
N TYR A 88 -3.81 2.42 10.55
CA TYR A 88 -2.77 1.66 9.87
C TYR A 88 -1.45 2.44 9.84
N ARG A 89 -1.48 3.75 9.52
CA ARG A 89 -0.26 4.59 9.52
C ARG A 89 0.43 4.61 10.89
N GLN A 90 -0.33 4.67 11.97
CA GLN A 90 0.22 4.58 13.32
C GLN A 90 0.91 3.22 13.56
N LEU A 91 0.22 2.11 13.23
CA LEU A 91 0.79 0.77 13.34
C LEU A 91 2.08 0.62 12.51
N TRP A 92 2.10 1.22 11.31
CA TRP A 92 3.25 1.23 10.41
C TRP A 92 4.47 1.93 11.01
N GLU A 93 4.25 2.99 11.78
CA GLU A 93 5.33 3.72 12.49
C GLU A 93 5.85 2.93 13.71
N GLU A 94 5.02 2.05 14.29
CA GLU A 94 5.33 1.28 15.50
C GLU A 94 5.95 -0.09 15.23
N ALA A 95 5.53 -0.76 14.15
CA ALA A 95 5.95 -2.12 13.80
C ALA A 95 6.82 -2.13 12.52
N PRO A 96 7.84 -2.99 12.43
CA PRO A 96 8.71 -3.09 11.25
C PRO A 96 8.00 -3.84 10.10
N LEU A 97 6.91 -3.28 9.57
CA LEU A 97 6.16 -3.86 8.47
C LEU A 97 6.90 -3.67 7.13
N LEU A 98 6.82 -4.68 6.25
CA LEU A 98 7.21 -4.50 4.84
C LEU A 98 6.19 -3.68 4.09
N THR A 99 6.62 -2.99 3.03
CA THR A 99 5.70 -2.25 2.15
C THR A 99 4.88 -3.23 1.34
N PRO A 100 3.54 -3.31 1.53
CA PRO A 100 2.73 -4.17 0.69
C PRO A 100 2.56 -3.51 -0.68
N ALA A 101 2.26 -4.31 -1.70
CA ALA A 101 1.88 -3.78 -3.02
C ALA A 101 0.45 -3.21 -2.99
N VAL A 102 -0.43 -3.80 -2.17
CA VAL A 102 -1.80 -3.34 -1.95
C VAL A 102 -2.10 -3.31 -0.46
N LEU A 103 -2.72 -2.23 -0.02
CA LEU A 103 -3.24 -2.09 1.33
C LEU A 103 -4.76 -2.03 1.28
N ILE A 104 -5.41 -2.89 2.05
CA ILE A 104 -6.86 -2.92 2.24
C ILE A 104 -7.15 -2.53 3.68
N CYS A 105 -7.89 -1.43 3.85
CA CYS A 105 -8.27 -0.88 5.16
C CYS A 105 -9.79 -0.88 5.33
N SER A 106 -10.23 -0.46 6.52
CA SER A 106 -11.65 -0.22 6.84
C SER A 106 -12.53 -1.41 6.49
N VAL A 107 -12.05 -2.61 6.86
CA VAL A 107 -12.76 -3.88 6.65
C VAL A 107 -13.08 -4.14 5.17
N GLY A 108 -12.20 -3.71 4.26
CA GLY A 108 -12.36 -3.95 2.82
C GLY A 108 -13.00 -2.84 2.02
N THR A 109 -13.32 -1.70 2.64
CA THR A 109 -13.98 -0.58 1.94
C THR A 109 -13.00 0.41 1.30
N GLU A 110 -11.74 0.40 1.73
CA GLU A 110 -10.70 1.27 1.18
C GLU A 110 -9.53 0.41 0.69
N ILE A 111 -9.17 0.56 -0.59
CA ILE A 111 -8.09 -0.20 -1.24
C ILE A 111 -7.10 0.80 -1.82
N PHE A 112 -5.85 0.72 -1.39
CA PHE A 112 -4.75 1.57 -1.82
C PHE A 112 -3.72 0.73 -2.57
N TYR A 113 -3.28 1.23 -3.71
CA TYR A 113 -2.19 0.65 -4.48
C TYR A 113 -0.91 1.41 -4.18
N LEU A 114 0.10 0.73 -3.66
CA LEU A 114 1.36 1.38 -3.27
C LEU A 114 2.34 1.29 -4.44
N VAL A 115 2.76 2.46 -4.90
CA VAL A 115 3.77 2.63 -5.95
C VAL A 115 5.12 2.85 -5.25
N PRO A 116 6.13 1.99 -5.47
CA PRO A 116 7.50 2.30 -5.07
C PRO A 116 7.92 3.60 -5.74
N GLU A 117 8.30 4.59 -4.94
CA GLU A 117 8.83 5.86 -5.42
C GLU A 117 10.04 5.57 -6.31
N GLN A 118 9.99 6.01 -7.57
CA GLN A 118 11.13 5.94 -8.47
C GLN A 118 12.24 6.76 -7.82
N THR A 119 13.36 6.12 -7.47
CA THR A 119 14.46 6.74 -6.73
C THR A 119 15.07 7.90 -7.53
N GLY A 120 14.52 9.09 -7.33
CA GLY A 120 15.07 10.38 -7.74
C GLY A 120 15.30 11.21 -6.49
N THR A 121 16.49 11.06 -5.91
CA THR A 121 17.18 11.95 -4.97
C THR A 121 16.30 12.74 -3.97
N THR A 122 16.45 12.37 -2.69
CA THR A 122 16.12 13.11 -1.44
C THR A 122 14.70 13.01 -0.89
N GLY A 123 14.54 12.23 0.19
CA GLY A 123 13.52 12.43 1.24
C GLY A 123 12.14 11.86 0.95
N GLY A 124 12.02 10.52 0.92
CA GLY A 124 10.80 9.82 0.57
C GLY A 124 9.63 10.13 1.51
N ARG A 125 8.59 10.75 0.96
CA ARG A 125 7.29 10.97 1.59
C ARG A 125 6.24 10.40 0.64
N TYR A 126 5.66 9.25 1.02
CA TYR A 126 4.66 8.56 0.20
C TYR A 126 3.39 9.41 0.07
N LYS A 127 2.86 9.50 -1.15
CA LYS A 127 1.54 10.06 -1.44
C LYS A 127 0.53 8.93 -1.62
N TYR A 128 -0.66 9.13 -1.07
CA TYR A 128 -1.84 8.33 -1.40
C TYR A 128 -2.40 8.96 -2.68
N GLU A 129 -2.47 8.19 -3.77
CA GLU A 129 -3.23 8.54 -4.98
C GLU A 129 -4.58 7.81 -4.96
#